data_AF-A0A5K1ITK5-F1
#
_entry.id   AF-A0A5K1ITK5-F1
#
_cell.length_a   1.000
_cell.length_b   1.000
_cell.length_c   1.000
_cell.angle_alpha   90.00
_cell.angle_beta   90.00
_cell.angle_gamma   90.00
#
_symmetry.space_group_name_H-M   'P 1'
#
loop_
_entity.id
_entity.type
_entity.pdbx_description
1 polymer ?
#
loop_
_entity_poly.entity_id
_entity_poly.type
_entity_poly.pdbx_seq_one_letter_code
_entity_poly.pdbx_strand_id
1 'polypeptide(L)'
;MGPKEGTVAMEFDFLERDDDRLGSLSREELEAKCREELIENRVMWELMRDPKAGDPERLSRKQRTALGERLRRDFGYSLGEVLSLFGMWKSTYEYDARASERDAARRAEVDGHVLEAFRKGFGCFGYRRVKWQMEHGDGPLSRRTRTVARPTARRTGRGSARTTA
;
A
#
# COMPACT_ATOMS: atom_id res chain seq x y z
N MET A 1 -39.09 -37.92 18.79
CA MET A 1 -38.11 -37.27 17.91
C MET A 1 -38.02 -35.83 18.36
N GLY A 2 -37.25 -35.58 19.43
CA GLY A 2 -37.05 -34.25 20.00
C GLY A 2 -35.66 -33.74 19.62
N PRO A 3 -35.48 -32.43 19.39
CA PRO A 3 -34.17 -31.87 19.09
C PRO A 3 -33.23 -32.11 20.27
N LYS A 4 -32.00 -32.55 19.97
CA LYS A 4 -30.94 -32.67 20.97
C LYS A 4 -30.51 -31.27 21.39
N GLU A 5 -31.06 -30.80 22.51
CA GLU A 5 -30.52 -29.71 23.29
C GLU A 5 -29.17 -30.16 23.85
N GLY A 6 -28.07 -29.74 23.23
CA GLY A 6 -26.74 -30.14 23.70
C GLY A 6 -25.58 -29.67 22.85
N THR A 7 -25.69 -28.54 22.13
CA THR A 7 -24.56 -28.04 21.32
C THR A 7 -24.53 -26.52 21.23
N VAL A 8 -24.86 -25.82 22.32
CA VAL A 8 -24.60 -24.38 22.45
C VAL A 8 -24.16 -24.08 23.88
N ALA A 9 -23.05 -24.68 24.29
CA ALA A 9 -22.40 -24.39 25.58
C ALA A 9 -20.89 -24.56 25.42
N MET A 10 -20.31 -23.89 24.43
CA MET A 10 -18.89 -23.59 24.35
C MET A 10 -18.79 -22.27 23.59
N GLU A 11 -17.97 -21.36 24.11
CA GLU A 11 -17.73 -19.99 23.61
C GLU A 11 -18.73 -18.91 24.04
N PHE A 12 -18.98 -18.75 25.34
CA PHE A 12 -19.40 -17.44 25.90
C PHE A 12 -18.58 -17.01 27.14
N ASP A 13 -17.48 -17.71 27.46
CA ASP A 13 -16.62 -17.40 28.62
C ASP A 13 -15.58 -16.29 28.34
N PHE A 14 -15.49 -15.79 27.11
CA PHE A 14 -14.51 -14.75 26.73
C PHE A 14 -14.97 -13.34 27.12
N LEU A 15 -16.28 -13.08 27.13
CA LEU A 15 -16.84 -11.74 27.39
C LEU A 15 -16.98 -11.40 28.88
N GLU A 16 -17.25 -12.39 29.75
CA GLU A 16 -17.42 -12.15 31.19
C GLU A 16 -16.10 -11.90 31.93
N ARG A 17 -14.96 -12.39 31.43
CA ARG A 17 -13.67 -12.29 32.12
C ARG A 17 -13.05 -10.88 32.11
N ASP A 18 -13.47 -10.02 31.18
CA ASP A 18 -12.96 -8.66 31.07
C ASP A 18 -13.78 -7.64 31.88
N ASP A 19 -15.01 -7.97 32.28
CA ASP A 19 -15.90 -7.04 33.00
C ASP A 19 -15.36 -6.71 34.41
N ASP A 20 -14.77 -7.69 35.11
CA ASP A 20 -14.10 -7.49 36.40
C ASP A 20 -12.88 -6.56 36.31
N ARG A 21 -12.18 -6.56 35.17
CA ARG A 21 -11.00 -5.71 34.92
C ARG A 21 -11.38 -4.30 34.50
N LEU A 22 -12.53 -4.14 33.85
CA LEU A 22 -13.09 -2.85 33.45
C LEU A 22 -13.74 -2.13 34.63
N GLY A 23 -14.37 -2.88 35.55
CA GLY A 23 -14.99 -2.32 36.76
C GLY A 23 -14.02 -1.64 37.74
N SER A 24 -12.73 -1.97 37.69
CA SER A 24 -11.68 -1.33 38.50
C SER A 24 -11.04 -0.09 37.86
N LEU A 25 -11.34 0.18 36.59
CA LEU A 25 -10.73 1.28 35.86
C LEU A 25 -11.46 2.58 36.12
N SER A 26 -10.69 3.65 36.21
CA SER A 26 -11.24 5.00 36.16
C SER A 26 -11.97 5.23 34.83
N ARG A 27 -12.90 6.18 34.83
CA ARG A 27 -13.60 6.60 33.61
C ARG A 27 -12.63 6.99 32.49
N GLU A 28 -11.51 7.62 32.82
CA GLU A 28 -10.49 8.03 31.86
C GLU A 28 -9.77 6.83 31.22
N GLU A 29 -9.49 5.79 32.00
CA GLU A 29 -8.87 4.55 31.51
C GLU A 29 -9.85 3.75 30.64
N LEU A 30 -11.13 3.72 31.01
CA LEU A 30 -12.20 3.15 30.19
C LEU A 30 -12.35 3.88 28.85
N GLU A 31 -12.37 5.21 28.87
CA GLU A 31 -12.43 6.03 27.66
C GLU A 31 -11.18 5.82 26.77
N ALA A 32 -10.00 5.65 27.36
CA ALA A 32 -8.77 5.35 26.64
C ALA A 32 -8.82 3.96 25.98
N LYS A 33 -9.26 2.92 26.70
CA LYS A 33 -9.42 1.56 26.16
C LYS A 33 -10.45 1.51 25.04
N CYS A 34 -11.63 2.11 25.23
CA CYS A 34 -12.62 2.19 24.16
C CYS A 34 -12.08 2.92 22.93
N ARG A 35 -11.27 3.99 23.12
CA ARG A 35 -10.65 4.68 21.99
C ARG A 35 -9.66 3.78 21.25
N GLU A 36 -8.84 3.02 21.96
CA GLU A 36 -7.90 2.05 21.38
C GLU A 36 -8.62 0.96 20.57
N GLU A 37 -9.65 0.33 21.15
CA GLU A 37 -10.44 -0.71 20.48
C GLU A 37 -11.21 -0.19 19.26
N LEU A 38 -11.72 1.04 19.31
CA LEU A 38 -12.38 1.68 18.16
C LEU A 38 -11.38 1.95 17.02
N ILE A 39 -10.16 2.36 17.35
CA ILE A 39 -9.08 2.54 16.36
C ILE A 39 -8.74 1.18 15.73
N GLU A 40 -8.54 0.15 16.55
CA GLU A 40 -8.18 -1.19 16.07
C GLU A 40 -9.26 -1.78 15.16
N ASN A 41 -10.54 -1.69 15.57
CA ASN A 41 -11.66 -2.09 14.72
C ASN A 41 -11.68 -1.34 13.40
N ARG A 42 -11.45 -0.02 13.41
CA ARG A 42 -11.43 0.79 12.18
C ARG A 42 -10.34 0.35 11.23
N VAL A 43 -9.16 0.06 11.76
CA VAL A 43 -8.00 -0.44 11.00
C VAL A 43 -8.33 -1.78 10.36
N MET A 44 -8.96 -2.69 11.11
CA MET A 44 -9.38 -3.99 10.60
C MET A 44 -10.41 -3.85 9.46
N TRP A 45 -11.43 -3.00 9.62
CA TRP A 45 -12.39 -2.70 8.56
C TRP A 45 -11.73 -2.15 7.29
N GLU A 46 -10.76 -1.25 7.46
CA GLU A 46 -10.06 -0.61 6.34
C GLU A 46 -9.03 -1.54 5.68
N LEU A 47 -8.56 -2.57 6.38
CA LEU A 47 -7.82 -3.68 5.82
C LEU A 47 -8.71 -4.64 5.03
N MET A 48 -9.88 -5.00 5.57
CA MET A 48 -10.86 -5.83 4.88
C MET A 48 -11.38 -5.21 3.56
N ARG A 49 -11.27 -3.89 3.41
CA ARG A 49 -11.65 -3.18 2.19
C ARG A 49 -10.74 -3.47 0.99
N ASP A 50 -9.48 -3.86 1.22
CA ASP A 50 -8.57 -4.31 0.17
C ASP A 50 -8.44 -5.84 0.23
N PRO A 51 -9.02 -6.61 -0.70
CA PRO A 51 -8.97 -8.06 -0.67
C PRO A 51 -7.54 -8.63 -0.81
N LYS A 52 -6.54 -7.80 -1.15
CA LYS A 52 -5.12 -8.18 -1.15
C LYS A 52 -4.38 -7.81 0.14
N ALA A 53 -5.05 -7.18 1.11
CA ALA A 53 -4.42 -6.72 2.35
C ALA A 53 -3.84 -7.86 3.18
N GLY A 54 -4.33 -9.10 3.02
CA GLY A 54 -3.83 -10.24 3.78
C GLY A 54 -4.00 -10.02 5.29
N ASP A 55 -3.11 -10.64 6.07
CA ASP A 55 -3.10 -10.56 7.52
C ASP A 55 -2.45 -9.23 8.00
N PRO A 56 -3.05 -8.48 8.96
CA PRO A 56 -2.48 -7.24 9.51
C PRO A 56 -1.01 -7.33 9.93
N GLU A 57 -0.58 -8.47 10.48
CA GLU A 57 0.82 -8.66 10.89
C GLU A 57 1.78 -8.74 9.68
N ARG A 58 1.25 -9.14 8.52
CA ARG A 58 2.00 -9.37 7.28
C ARG A 58 2.07 -8.12 6.40
N LEU A 59 1.52 -6.99 6.86
CA LEU A 59 1.60 -5.73 6.13
C LEU A 59 3.04 -5.25 6.02
N SER A 60 3.46 -5.00 4.78
CA SER A 60 4.72 -4.30 4.50
C SER A 60 4.70 -2.87 5.06
N ARG A 61 5.87 -2.29 5.31
CA ARG A 61 5.99 -0.91 5.82
C ARG A 61 5.27 0.12 4.92
N LYS A 62 5.34 -0.07 3.60
CA LYS A 62 4.60 0.75 2.63
C LYS A 62 3.08 0.62 2.80
N GLN A 63 2.57 -0.58 3.03
CA GLN A 63 1.13 -0.80 3.25
C GLN A 63 0.66 -0.18 4.57
N ARG A 64 1.42 -0.33 5.66
CA ARG A 64 1.12 0.33 6.95
C ARG A 64 1.10 1.85 6.80
N THR A 65 2.06 2.40 6.07
CA THR A 65 2.13 3.85 5.83
C THR A 65 0.96 4.34 4.98
N ALA A 66 0.61 3.62 3.91
CA ALA A 66 -0.55 3.96 3.07
C ALA A 66 -1.87 3.87 3.84
N LEU A 67 -2.05 2.83 4.67
CA LEU A 67 -3.20 2.70 5.55
C LEU A 67 -3.23 3.84 6.59
N GLY A 68 -2.08 4.16 7.18
CA GLY A 68 -1.93 5.32 8.07
C GLY A 68 -2.32 6.63 7.40
N GLU A 69 -1.87 6.89 6.17
CA GLU A 69 -2.28 8.09 5.41
C GLU A 69 -3.79 8.14 5.16
N ARG A 70 -4.45 7.01 4.83
CA ARG A 70 -5.92 6.95 4.72
C ARG A 70 -6.60 7.24 6.06
N LEU A 71 -6.09 6.63 7.14
CA LEU A 71 -6.62 6.83 8.49
C LEU A 71 -6.59 8.31 8.89
N ARG A 72 -5.49 9.00 8.60
CA ARG A 72 -5.35 10.43 8.87
C ARG A 72 -6.24 11.30 8.01
N ARG A 73 -6.38 10.99 6.71
CA ARG A 73 -7.15 11.80 5.76
C ARG A 73 -8.66 11.62 5.90
N ASP A 74 -9.11 10.38 6.04
CA ASP A 74 -10.52 10.02 5.95
C ASP A 74 -11.19 10.03 7.33
N PHE A 75 -10.42 9.79 8.40
CA PHE A 75 -10.94 9.65 9.77
C PHE A 75 -10.30 10.60 10.79
N GLY A 76 -9.36 11.45 10.37
CA GLY A 76 -8.81 12.52 11.20
C GLY A 76 -7.85 12.07 12.31
N TYR A 77 -7.34 10.83 12.25
CA TYR A 77 -6.36 10.36 13.23
C TYR A 77 -5.08 11.20 13.23
N SER A 78 -4.48 11.39 14.40
CA SER A 78 -3.20 12.05 14.56
C SER A 78 -2.04 11.15 14.09
N LEU A 79 -0.89 11.75 13.82
CA LEU A 79 0.32 10.98 13.52
C LEU A 79 0.73 10.09 14.71
N GLY A 80 0.56 10.57 15.95
CA GLY A 80 0.92 9.83 17.15
C GLY A 80 0.12 8.52 17.25
N GLU A 81 -1.20 8.59 17.08
CA GLU A 81 -2.08 7.41 17.11
C GLU A 81 -1.70 6.39 16.04
N VAL A 82 -1.41 6.85 14.82
CA VAL A 82 -0.99 5.98 13.71
C VAL A 82 0.37 5.33 13.95
N LEU A 83 1.32 6.06 14.52
CA LEU A 83 2.64 5.51 14.84
C LEU A 83 2.56 4.45 15.95
N SER A 84 1.78 4.72 16.99
CA SER A 84 1.53 3.77 18.09
C SER A 84 0.87 2.50 17.57
N LEU A 85 -0.18 2.63 16.76
CA LEU A 85 -0.90 1.51 16.16
C LEU A 85 0.00 0.55 15.38
N PHE A 86 0.91 1.07 14.56
CA PHE A 86 1.77 0.24 13.72
C PHE A 86 3.14 -0.08 14.34
N GLY A 87 3.41 0.42 15.55
CA GLY A 87 4.72 0.34 16.21
C GLY A 87 5.84 0.96 15.37
N MET A 88 5.55 2.05 14.65
CA MET A 88 6.48 2.67 13.69
C MET A 88 7.16 3.90 14.27
N TRP A 89 8.40 4.12 13.86
CA TRP A 89 9.11 5.36 14.15
C TRP A 89 8.71 6.44 13.13
N LYS A 90 8.62 7.68 13.60
CA LYS A 90 8.25 8.84 12.77
C LYS A 90 9.08 8.97 11.48
N SER A 91 10.40 8.80 11.59
CA SER A 91 11.32 8.90 10.45
C SER A 91 11.04 7.86 9.36
N THR A 92 10.74 6.62 9.76
CA THR A 92 10.36 5.54 8.84
C THR A 92 9.05 5.86 8.12
N TYR A 93 8.04 6.31 8.87
CA TYR A 93 6.76 6.70 8.30
C TYR A 93 6.90 7.83 7.27
N GLU A 94 7.59 8.92 7.61
CA GLU A 94 7.78 10.04 6.70
C GLU A 94 8.57 9.66 5.44
N TYR A 95 9.56 8.78 5.58
CA TYR A 95 10.32 8.26 4.44
C TYR A 95 9.42 7.48 3.47
N ASP A 96 8.63 6.54 3.99
CA ASP A 96 7.73 5.71 3.19
C ASP A 96 6.57 6.52 2.61
N ALA A 97 6.07 7.53 3.33
CA ALA A 97 5.03 8.44 2.86
C ALA A 97 5.54 9.24 1.65
N ARG A 98 6.70 9.88 1.78
CA ARG A 98 7.35 10.60 0.66
C ARG A 98 7.70 9.68 -0.50
N ALA A 99 8.09 8.43 -0.23
CA ALA A 99 8.35 7.45 -1.29
C ALA A 99 7.06 7.10 -2.05
N SER A 100 5.95 6.96 -1.32
CA SER A 100 4.64 6.65 -1.88
C SER A 100 4.09 7.81 -2.71
N GLU A 101 4.25 9.06 -2.26
CA GLU A 101 3.92 10.26 -3.02
C GLU A 101 4.72 10.35 -4.33
N ARG A 102 6.03 10.10 -4.27
CA ARG A 102 6.89 10.05 -5.48
C ARG A 102 6.45 8.96 -6.45
N ASP A 103 6.09 7.79 -5.93
CA ASP A 103 5.60 6.68 -6.75
C ASP A 103 4.23 7.00 -7.37
N ALA A 104 3.34 7.68 -6.64
CA ALA A 104 2.04 8.14 -7.13
C ALA A 104 2.18 9.20 -8.23
N ALA A 105 3.02 10.22 -8.01
CA ALA A 105 3.30 11.25 -9.01
C ALA A 105 3.85 10.64 -10.29
N ARG A 106 4.77 9.67 -10.17
CA ARG A 106 5.31 8.94 -11.32
C ARG A 106 4.25 8.12 -12.05
N ARG A 107 3.34 7.47 -11.33
CA ARG A 107 2.22 6.73 -11.95
C ARG A 107 1.30 7.68 -12.71
N ALA A 108 0.94 8.81 -12.11
CA ALA A 108 0.10 9.82 -12.77
C ALA A 108 0.74 10.38 -14.05
N GLU A 109 2.05 10.62 -14.05
CA GLU A 109 2.80 11.01 -15.25
C GLU A 109 2.69 9.92 -16.34
N VAL A 110 2.92 8.66 -15.98
CA VAL A 110 2.80 7.53 -16.92
C VAL A 110 1.38 7.42 -17.46
N ASP A 111 0.36 7.48 -16.60
CA ASP A 111 -1.05 7.37 -16.97
C ASP A 111 -1.47 8.51 -17.90
N GLY A 112 -1.00 9.73 -17.64
CA GLY A 112 -1.21 10.89 -18.52
C GLY A 112 -0.66 10.64 -19.93
N HIS A 113 0.55 10.10 -20.04
CA HIS A 113 1.14 9.75 -21.33
C HIS A 113 0.47 8.55 -22.02
N VAL A 114 0.02 7.54 -21.26
CA VAL A 114 -0.78 6.42 -21.80
C VAL A 114 -2.04 7.00 -22.46
N LEU A 115 -2.74 7.87 -21.73
CA LEU A 115 -3.98 8.50 -22.18
C LEU A 115 -3.74 9.37 -23.42
N GLU A 116 -2.66 10.14 -23.44
CA GLU A 116 -2.27 10.96 -24.59
C GLU A 116 -1.97 10.10 -25.82
N ALA A 117 -1.18 9.03 -25.69
CA ALA A 117 -0.87 8.12 -26.78
C ALA A 117 -2.13 7.42 -27.31
N PHE A 118 -3.02 7.00 -26.41
CA PHE A 118 -4.31 6.41 -26.77
C PHE A 118 -5.20 7.41 -27.53
N ARG A 119 -5.29 8.66 -27.06
CA ARG A 119 -6.07 9.73 -27.71
C ARG A 119 -5.51 10.15 -29.07
N LYS A 120 -4.20 10.26 -29.22
CA LYS A 120 -3.55 10.50 -30.54
C LYS A 120 -3.90 9.41 -31.55
N GLY A 121 -4.11 8.20 -31.06
CA GLY A 121 -4.60 7.07 -31.82
C GLY A 121 -6.12 6.98 -31.93
N PHE A 122 -6.87 8.06 -31.70
CA PHE A 122 -8.34 8.10 -31.70
C PHE A 122 -9.02 7.03 -30.80
N GLY A 123 -8.29 6.49 -29.82
CA GLY A 123 -8.77 5.42 -28.95
C GLY A 123 -8.99 4.07 -29.64
N CYS A 124 -8.54 3.88 -30.88
CA CYS A 124 -8.74 2.63 -31.62
C CYS A 124 -7.55 1.67 -31.54
N PHE A 125 -6.44 2.09 -30.92
CA PHE A 125 -5.26 1.25 -30.78
C PHE A 125 -5.21 0.53 -29.43
N GLY A 126 -5.04 -0.80 -29.48
CA GLY A 126 -4.85 -1.63 -28.30
C GLY A 126 -3.48 -1.49 -27.63
N TYR A 127 -3.36 -2.09 -26.44
CA TYR A 127 -2.19 -2.01 -25.55
C TYR A 127 -0.83 -2.14 -26.25
N ARG A 128 -0.66 -3.11 -27.15
CA ARG A 128 0.63 -3.36 -27.81
C ARG A 128 1.14 -2.13 -28.56
N ARG A 129 0.26 -1.42 -29.26
CA ARG A 129 0.65 -0.24 -30.05
C ARG A 129 0.90 0.97 -29.16
N VAL A 130 0.06 1.17 -28.14
CA VAL A 130 0.24 2.23 -27.15
C VAL A 130 1.58 2.05 -26.42
N LYS A 131 1.89 0.83 -25.97
CA LYS A 131 3.18 0.49 -25.36
C LYS A 131 4.35 0.82 -26.28
N TRP A 132 4.29 0.40 -27.55
CA TRP A 132 5.34 0.70 -28.52
C TRP A 132 5.58 2.20 -28.67
N GLN A 133 4.50 3.00 -28.78
CA GLN A 133 4.58 4.46 -28.83
C GLN A 133 5.18 5.06 -27.56
N MET A 134 4.88 4.52 -26.39
CA MET A 134 5.45 5.00 -25.13
C MET A 134 6.95 4.66 -24.97
N GLU A 135 7.40 3.54 -25.50
CA GLU A 135 8.81 3.13 -25.48
C GLU A 135 9.68 3.91 -26.48
N HIS A 136 9.10 4.34 -27.60
CA HIS A 136 9.83 5.00 -28.70
C HIS A 136 9.53 6.50 -28.86
N GLY A 137 8.51 7.02 -28.16
CA GLY A 137 8.18 8.44 -28.12
C GLY A 137 8.97 9.22 -27.08
N ASP A 138 8.42 10.35 -26.61
CA ASP A 138 9.11 11.24 -25.65
C ASP A 138 8.61 11.09 -24.19
N GLY A 139 8.01 9.93 -23.90
CA GLY A 139 7.40 9.63 -22.60
C GLY A 139 8.35 8.99 -21.57
N PRO A 140 7.89 8.84 -20.32
CA PRO A 140 8.67 8.31 -19.20
C PRO A 140 9.19 6.89 -19.43
N LEU A 141 8.45 6.07 -20.20
CA LEU A 141 8.90 4.72 -20.59
C LEU A 141 10.07 4.75 -21.57
N SER A 142 10.07 5.67 -22.54
CA SER A 142 11.19 5.85 -23.46
C SER A 142 12.46 6.36 -22.75
N ARG A 143 12.31 7.25 -21.78
CA ARG A 143 13.44 7.69 -20.94
C ARG A 143 14.05 6.52 -20.18
N ARG A 144 13.23 5.62 -19.63
CA ARG A 144 13.70 4.39 -18.97
C ARG A 144 14.41 3.45 -19.93
N THR A 145 13.86 3.16 -21.11
CA THR A 145 14.53 2.27 -22.08
C THR A 145 15.88 2.84 -22.50
N ARG A 146 15.96 4.16 -22.76
CA ARG A 146 17.23 4.84 -23.04
C ARG A 146 18.21 4.78 -21.87
N THR A 147 17.76 5.02 -20.64
CA THR A 147 18.60 4.93 -19.44
C THR A 147 19.08 3.52 -19.15
N VAL A 148 18.31 2.47 -19.48
CA VAL A 148 18.73 1.06 -19.31
C VAL A 148 19.61 0.57 -20.49
N ALA A 149 19.42 1.11 -21.69
CA ALA A 149 20.29 0.81 -22.85
C ALA A 149 21.67 1.49 -22.76
N ARG A 150 21.79 2.64 -22.10
CA ARG A 150 23.06 3.38 -21.93
C ARG A 150 24.12 2.66 -21.05
N PRO A 151 23.78 1.90 -19.99
CA PRO A 151 24.74 1.13 -19.20
C PRO A 151 25.12 -0.22 -19.82
N THR A 152 24.33 -0.79 -20.75
CA THR A 152 24.71 -2.04 -21.44
C THR A 152 25.70 -1.81 -22.58
N ALA A 153 25.65 -0.65 -23.25
CA ALA A 153 26.55 -0.34 -24.36
C ALA A 153 28.02 -0.09 -23.96
N ARG A 154 28.32 0.24 -22.69
CA ARG A 154 29.71 0.49 -22.24
C ARG A 154 30.48 -0.78 -21.85
N ARG A 155 29.85 -1.96 -21.82
CA ARG A 155 30.52 -3.23 -21.41
C ARG A 155 30.90 -4.16 -22.55
N THR A 156 30.69 -3.76 -23.81
CA THR A 156 31.09 -4.52 -25.00
C THR A 156 32.04 -3.70 -25.87
N GLY A 157 33.22 -3.41 -25.33
CA GLY A 157 34.35 -2.88 -26.09
C GLY A 157 35.54 -3.83 -25.98
N ARG A 158 35.50 -4.97 -26.69
CA ARG A 158 36.68 -5.82 -26.92
C ARG A 158 36.56 -6.57 -28.23
N GLY A 159 37.53 -6.35 -29.13
CA GLY A 159 37.78 -7.07 -30.38
C GLY A 159 36.93 -6.57 -31.56
N SER A 160 37.45 -6.30 -32.76
CA SER A 160 38.68 -6.75 -33.41
C SER A 160 39.00 -5.75 -34.53
N ALA A 161 40.17 -5.12 -34.48
CA ALA A 161 40.75 -4.49 -35.65
C ALA A 161 41.36 -5.60 -36.51
N ARG A 162 40.71 -5.93 -37.62
CA ARG A 162 41.35 -6.69 -38.70
C ARG A 162 42.02 -5.68 -39.62
N THR A 163 43.34 -5.54 -39.46
CA THR A 163 44.21 -4.94 -40.48
C THR A 163 44.44 -6.01 -41.54
N THR A 164 43.87 -5.83 -42.72
CA THR A 164 44.30 -6.52 -43.94
C THR A 164 45.45 -5.74 -44.55
N ALA A 165 46.57 -6.41 -44.78
CA ALA A 165 47.59 -6.04 -45.76
C ALA A 165 47.69 -7.19 -46.76
#